data_AF-U9UJP9-F1
#
_entry.id   AF-U9UJP9-F1
#
_cell.length_a   1.000
_cell.length_b   1.000
_cell.length_c   1.000
_cell.angle_alpha   90.00
_cell.angle_beta   90.00
_cell.angle_gamma   90.00
#
_symmetry.space_group_name_H-M   'P 1'
#
loop_
_entity.id
_entity.type
_entity.pdbx_description
1 polymer ?
#
loop_
_entity_poly.entity_id
_entity_poly.type
_entity_poly.pdbx_seq_one_letter_code
_entity_poly.pdbx_strand_id
1 'polypeptide(L)' 'MELTNDDSLDPTPKLKSSPVPISFISFNRDDENCIRCGDIYTRTTINYQKYCKKCLSGYLTNITDKNIYLDNAVEIA' A
#
# COMPACT_ATOMS: atom_id res chain seq x y z
N MET A 1 31.75 -20.18 27.28
CA MET A 1 31.54 -19.95 25.83
C MET A 1 30.05 -19.72 25.69
N GLU A 2 29.62 -18.45 25.77
CA GLU A 2 28.22 -18.10 25.58
C GLU A 2 28.01 -17.82 24.09
N LEU A 3 27.12 -18.59 23.46
CA LEU A 3 26.68 -18.36 22.09
C LEU A 3 25.57 -17.32 22.16
N THR A 4 25.92 -16.05 22.02
CA THR A 4 24.96 -15.00 21.69
C THR A 4 24.49 -15.21 20.26
N ASN A 5 23.41 -15.99 20.08
CA ASN A 5 22.59 -15.94 18.88
C ASN A 5 21.65 -14.75 19.02
N ASP A 6 22.21 -13.55 18.87
CA ASP A 6 21.44 -12.33 18.69
C ASP A 6 21.93 -11.70 17.40
N ASP A 7 21.21 -12.01 16.31
CA ASP A 7 21.12 -11.22 15.09
C ASP A 7 20.07 -11.89 14.21
N SER A 8 18.82 -11.83 14.68
CA SER A 8 17.66 -12.01 13.81
C SER A 8 17.63 -10.85 12.82
N LEU A 9 18.42 -10.97 11.75
CA LEU A 9 18.31 -10.12 10.57
C LEU A 9 16.97 -10.43 9.92
N ASP A 10 15.91 -9.74 10.36
CA ASP A 10 14.68 -9.65 9.60
C ASP A 10 15.04 -9.04 8.24
N PRO A 11 15.03 -9.81 7.14
CA PRO A 11 15.50 -9.35 5.86
C PRO A 11 14.49 -8.39 5.21
N THR A 12 13.36 -8.12 5.88
CA THR A 12 12.37 -7.18 5.39
C THR A 12 12.97 -5.78 5.45
N PRO A 13 13.24 -5.14 4.30
CA PRO A 13 13.64 -3.74 4.30
C PRO A 13 12.53 -3.00 5.04
N LYS A 14 12.87 -2.32 6.14
CA LYS A 14 11.95 -1.45 6.86
C LYS A 14 11.58 -0.31 5.92
N LEU A 15 10.64 -0.55 5.01
CA LEU A 15 9.82 0.48 4.41
C LEU A 15 9.31 1.27 5.60
N LYS A 16 9.80 2.51 5.77
CA LYS A 16 9.29 3.43 6.77
C LYS A 16 7.78 3.31 6.69
N SER A 17 7.15 2.85 7.77
CA SER A 17 5.73 2.54 7.76
C SER A 17 5.02 3.76 7.21
N SER A 18 4.26 3.57 6.12
CA SER A 18 3.45 4.68 5.63
C SER A 18 2.57 5.11 6.80
N PRO A 19 2.52 6.41 7.16
CA PRO A 19 1.72 6.88 8.28
C PRO A 19 0.23 6.62 8.08
N VAL A 20 -0.18 6.20 6.88
CA VAL A 20 -1.55 5.82 6.54
C VAL A 20 -1.55 4.40 5.96
N PRO A 21 -2.23 3.43 6.60
CA PRO A 21 -2.39 2.08 6.06
C PRO A 21 -3.12 2.10 4.71
N ILE A 22 -2.61 1.33 3.74
CA ILE A 22 -3.23 1.13 2.43
C ILE A 22 -4.45 0.20 2.61
N SER A 23 -5.60 0.79 2.85
CA SER A 23 -6.90 0.10 3.07
C SER A 23 -7.86 0.24 1.89
N PHE A 24 -7.42 0.85 0.80
CA PHE A 24 -8.24 1.11 -0.39
C PHE A 24 -8.03 0.11 -1.52
N ILE A 25 -7.19 -0.91 -1.30
CA ILE A 25 -6.97 -2.04 -2.21
C ILE A 25 -7.68 -3.26 -1.61
N SER A 26 -8.46 -3.99 -2.40
CA SER A 26 -9.07 -5.24 -1.95
C SER A 26 -8.29 -6.44 -2.49
N PHE A 27 -8.04 -7.42 -1.62
CA PHE A 27 -7.45 -8.71 -1.99
C PHE A 27 -8.51 -9.80 -2.21
N ASN A 28 -9.75 -9.55 -1.78
CA ASN A 28 -10.85 -10.47 -1.98
C ASN A 28 -11.56 -10.15 -3.31
N ARG A 29 -11.65 -11.15 -4.18
CA ARG A 29 -12.30 -11.01 -5.49
C ARG A 29 -13.80 -10.79 -5.37
N ASP A 30 -14.40 -11.08 -4.23
CA ASP A 30 -15.84 -10.94 -4.00
C ASP A 30 -16.23 -9.56 -3.46
N ASP A 31 -15.28 -8.73 -3.05
CA ASP A 31 -15.60 -7.40 -2.51
C ASP A 31 -16.09 -6.45 -3.61
N GLU A 32 -17.36 -6.05 -3.57
CA GLU A 32 -17.91 -5.09 -4.55
C GLU A 32 -17.67 -3.64 -4.13
N ASN A 33 -17.82 -3.37 -2.83
CA ASN A 33 -17.76 -2.04 -2.24
C ASN A 33 -16.51 -1.88 -1.38
N CYS A 34 -15.95 -0.67 -1.39
CA CYS A 34 -14.78 -0.33 -0.62
C CYS A 34 -15.05 -0.43 0.88
N ILE A 35 -14.29 -1.29 1.57
CA ILE A 35 -14.40 -1.51 3.02
C ILE A 35 -14.24 -0.19 3.81
N ARG A 36 -13.47 0.77 3.28
CA ARG A 36 -13.22 2.06 3.94
C ARG A 36 -14.35 3.07 3.79
N CYS A 37 -15.03 3.13 2.63
CA CYS A 37 -15.92 4.25 2.32
C CYS A 37 -17.26 3.87 1.66
N GLY A 38 -17.48 2.60 1.33
CA GLY A 38 -18.69 2.10 0.69
C GLY A 38 -18.78 2.30 -0.83
N ASP A 39 -17.92 3.11 -1.45
CA ASP A 39 -17.94 3.30 -2.91
C ASP A 39 -17.54 2.02 -3.65
N ILE A 40 -18.09 1.81 -4.85
CA ILE A 40 -17.79 0.64 -5.69
C ILE A 40 -16.29 0.61 -6.06
N TYR A 41 -15.68 -0.57 -5.94
CA TYR A 41 -14.30 -0.78 -6.37
C TYR A 41 -14.15 -0.62 -7.89
N THR A 42 -13.09 0.05 -8.32
CA THR A 42 -12.61 -0.04 -9.71
C THR A 42 -11.64 -1.22 -9.83
N ARG A 43 -11.57 -1.86 -11.01
CA ARG A 43 -10.55 -2.87 -11.33
C ARG A 43 -9.55 -2.32 -12.32
N THR A 44 -8.28 -2.67 -12.15
CA THR A 44 -7.26 -2.45 -13.18
C THR A 44 -7.47 -3.40 -14.36
N THR A 45 -6.99 -3.01 -15.54
CA THR A 45 -7.04 -3.85 -16.75
C THR A 45 -6.17 -5.09 -16.60
N ILE A 46 -5.00 -4.94 -15.98
CA ILE A 46 -4.04 -6.02 -15.72
C ILE A 46 -4.33 -6.60 -14.33
N ASN A 47 -4.42 -7.93 -14.23
CA ASN A 47 -4.65 -8.69 -12.99
C ASN A 47 -5.97 -8.40 -12.23
N TYR A 48 -6.84 -7.54 -12.77
CA TYR A 48 -8.14 -7.20 -12.17
C TYR A 48 -8.07 -6.73 -10.71
N GLN A 49 -6.96 -6.11 -10.32
CA GLN A 49 -6.75 -5.63 -8.97
C GLN A 49 -7.83 -4.60 -8.62
N LYS A 50 -8.58 -4.88 -7.55
CA LYS A 50 -9.62 -3.99 -7.03
C LYS A 50 -9.01 -2.88 -6.19
N TYR A 51 -9.38 -1.63 -6.49
CA TYR A 51 -8.98 -0.45 -5.72
C TYR A 51 -10.06 0.64 -5.75
N CYS A 52 -10.16 1.42 -4.68
CA CYS A 52 -11.12 2.51 -4.56
C CYS A 52 -10.50 3.82 -5.03
N LYS A 53 -11.03 4.40 -6.14
CA LYS A 53 -10.52 5.65 -6.72
C LYS A 53 -10.56 6.83 -5.76
N LYS A 54 -11.67 7.02 -5.04
CA LYS A 54 -11.84 8.13 -4.09
C LYS A 54 -10.85 8.04 -2.94
N CYS A 55 -10.71 6.86 -2.35
CA CYS A 55 -9.76 6.64 -1.26
C CYS A 55 -8.30 6.75 -1.73
N LEU A 56 -7.99 6.28 -2.95
CA LEU A 56 -6.67 6.46 -3.55
C LEU A 56 -6.36 7.95 -3.74
N SER A 57 -7.28 8.72 -4.31
CA SER A 57 -7.11 10.17 -4.47
C SER A 57 -6.87 10.86 -3.12
N GLY A 58 -7.67 10.55 -2.09
CA GLY A 58 -7.47 11.11 -0.75
C GLY A 58 -6.16 10.66 -0.09
N TYR A 59 -5.70 9.43 -0.38
CA TYR A 59 -4.38 8.96 0.05
C TYR A 59 -3.26 9.76 -0.61
N LEU A 60 -3.33 9.96 -1.94
CA LEU A 60 -2.36 10.75 -2.71
C LEU A 60 -2.28 12.20 -2.22
N THR A 61 -3.41 12.85 -1.94
CA THR A 61 -3.42 14.21 -1.37
C THR A 61 -2.71 14.24 -0.01
N ASN A 62 -2.99 13.29 0.88
CA ASN A 62 -2.38 13.23 2.22
C ASN A 62 -0.86 13.00 2.17
N ILE A 63 -0.36 12.24 1.20
CA ILE A 63 1.09 12.03 1.04
C ILE A 63 1.79 13.20 0.35
N THR A 64 1.13 13.90 -0.59
CA THR A 64 1.65 15.13 -1.21
C THR A 64 1.78 16.24 -0.17
N ASP A 65 0.81 16.36 0.74
CA ASP A 65 0.89 17.27 1.90
C ASP A 65 2.00 16.87 2.90
N LYS A 66 2.56 15.65 2.79
CA LYS A 66 3.56 15.08 3.71
C LYS A 66 4.94 14.85 3.12
N ASN A 67 5.22 15.28 1.88
CA ASN A 67 6.53 15.09 1.21
C ASN A 67 7.13 13.68 1.45
N ILE A 68 6.31 12.64 1.31
CA ILE A 68 6.81 11.26 1.37
C ILE A 68 7.41 10.98 0.00
N TYR A 69 8.74 10.96 -0.08
CA TYR A 69 9.52 10.59 -1.25
C TYR A 69 9.04 9.24 -1.81
N LEU A 70 8.15 9.31 -2.79
CA LEU A 70 7.78 8.21 -3.70
C LEU A 70 8.83 8.11 -4.81
N ASP A 71 10.11 8.17 -4.44
CA ASP A 71 11.18 7.84 -5.37
C ASP A 71 11.29 6.31 -5.42
N ASN A 72 11.32 5.75 -6.63
CA ASN A 72 11.62 4.35 -7.00
C ASN A 72 10.43 3.44 -7.40
N ALA A 73 9.39 3.94 -8.06
CA ALA A 73 8.47 3.05 -8.82
C ALA A 73 8.12 3.54 -10.23
N VAL A 74 8.85 4.54 -10.75
CA VAL A 74 8.69 5.01 -12.13
C VAL A 74 10.02 4.89 -12.86
N GLU A 75 10.44 3.65 -13.07
CA GLU A 75 11.32 3.31 -14.19
C GLU A 75 10.70 2.10 -14.89
N ILE A 76 9.74 2.38 -15.77
CA ILE A 76 9.41 1.52 -16.90
C ILE A 76 9.37 2.48 -18.10
N ALA A 77 10.51 2.60 -18.77
CA ALA A 77 10.59 3.00 -20.16
C ALA A 77 10.92 1.74 -20.99
#